data_AF-A0A0H2XA99-F1
#
_entry.id   AF-A0A0H2XA99-F1
#
_cell.length_a   1.000
_cell.length_b   1.000
_cell.length_c   1.000
_cell.angle_alpha   90.00
_cell.angle_beta   90.00
_cell.angle_gamma   90.00
#
_symmetry.space_group_name_H-M   'P 1'
#
loop_
_entity.id
_entity.type
_entity.pdbx_description
1 polymer ?
#
loop_
_entity_poly.entity_id
_entity_poly.type
_entity_poly.pdbx_seq_one_letter_code
_entity_poly.pdbx_strand_id
1 'polypeptide(L)'
;MHALQLRMPVAEVDTAYGVRPEGSQSKLNTWRDGWRILTTIVKLFKAERPLLFFSIGFLFSAALSIVLAVPLLQTYLETGLVPRFPTAILCVALMLLGFLLLACGLILDTVTRGRVESKHLAYLAEPSVAALASRHAQERA
;
A
#
# COMPACT_ATOMS: atom_id res chain seq x y z
N MET A 1 5.39 -3.88 12.44
CA MET A 1 5.20 -2.65 11.64
C MET A 1 5.69 -1.39 12.35
N HIS A 2 5.22 -1.05 13.55
CA HIS A 2 5.67 0.19 14.24
C HIS A 2 7.20 0.20 14.51
N ALA A 3 7.76 -0.91 14.99
CA ALA A 3 9.21 -1.03 15.19
C ALA A 3 10.02 -0.80 13.90
N LEU A 4 9.56 -1.36 12.77
CA LEU A 4 10.19 -1.16 11.46
C LEU A 4 10.08 0.29 10.97
N GLN A 5 8.88 0.88 11.06
CA GLN A 5 8.64 2.27 10.66
C GLN A 5 9.46 3.28 11.46
N LEU A 6 9.69 2.99 12.75
CA LEU A 6 10.44 3.86 13.68
C LEU A 6 11.92 3.48 13.79
N ARG A 7 12.38 2.48 13.03
CA ARG A 7 13.75 1.92 13.12
C ARG A 7 14.15 1.57 14.56
N MET A 8 13.21 1.04 15.33
CA MET A 8 13.47 0.54 16.67
C MET A 8 14.37 -0.70 16.61
N PRO A 9 15.25 -0.92 17.60
CA PRO A 9 16.03 -2.15 17.71
C PRO A 9 15.10 -3.34 17.94
N VAL A 10 15.29 -4.42 17.19
CA VAL A 10 14.53 -5.67 17.29
C VAL A 10 15.52 -6.83 17.36
N ALA A 11 15.21 -7.82 18.18
CA ALA A 11 15.96 -9.08 18.27
C ALA A 11 15.00 -10.25 18.09
N GLU A 12 15.47 -11.30 17.42
CA GLU A 12 14.77 -12.57 17.31
C GLU A 12 15.20 -13.49 18.46
N VAL A 13 14.28 -14.29 18.97
CA VAL A 13 14.54 -15.23 20.08
C VAL A 13 14.16 -16.63 19.61
N ASP A 14 15.12 -17.53 19.66
CA ASP A 14 14.90 -18.93 19.28
C ASP A 14 13.84 -19.56 20.17
N THR A 15 12.92 -20.28 19.53
CA THR A 15 11.83 -21.00 20.20
C THR A 15 11.80 -22.43 19.72
N ALA A 16 11.57 -23.37 20.64
CA ALA A 16 11.54 -24.79 20.33
C ALA A 16 10.37 -25.10 19.38
N TYR A 17 10.69 -25.52 18.16
CA TYR A 17 9.70 -25.94 17.16
C TYR A 17 9.60 -27.46 17.16
N GLY A 18 8.40 -27.99 17.42
CA GLY A 18 8.13 -29.42 17.50
C GLY A 18 7.44 -29.98 16.26
N VAL A 19 7.60 -31.28 16.03
CA VAL A 19 6.90 -32.00 14.96
C VAL A 19 5.41 -32.11 15.30
N ARG A 20 4.56 -31.99 14.28
CA ARG A 20 3.11 -32.13 14.42
C ARG A 20 2.75 -33.58 14.78
N PRO A 21 1.88 -33.83 15.78
CA PRO A 21 1.40 -35.17 16.09
C PRO A 21 0.70 -35.82 14.90
N GLU A 22 0.95 -37.12 14.69
CA GLU A 22 0.29 -37.90 13.64
C GLU A 22 -1.23 -37.95 13.86
N GLY A 23 -2.02 -37.77 12.79
CA GLY A 23 -3.48 -37.71 12.87
C GLY A 23 -4.07 -36.32 13.20
N SER A 24 -3.25 -35.27 13.38
CA SER A 24 -3.76 -33.92 13.58
C SER A 24 -4.39 -33.34 12.29
N GLN A 25 -5.69 -33.03 12.35
CA GLN A 25 -6.39 -32.28 11.31
C GLN A 25 -5.87 -30.84 11.18
N SER A 26 -5.85 -30.32 9.95
CA SER A 26 -5.47 -28.93 9.69
C SER A 26 -6.48 -27.95 10.31
N LYS A 27 -6.03 -27.11 11.24
CA LYS A 27 -6.82 -25.98 11.76
C LYS A 27 -6.91 -24.82 10.76
N LEU A 28 -6.11 -24.84 9.69
CA LEU A 28 -6.06 -23.79 8.67
C LEU A 28 -7.06 -24.08 7.56
N ASN A 29 -7.84 -23.07 7.22
CA ASN A 29 -8.76 -23.10 6.09
C ASN A 29 -8.13 -22.35 4.92
N THR A 30 -7.59 -23.10 3.95
CA THR A 30 -6.78 -22.55 2.84
C THR A 30 -7.44 -21.35 2.14
N TRP A 31 -8.74 -21.42 1.87
CA TRP A 31 -9.45 -20.36 1.16
C TRP A 31 -9.77 -19.15 2.05
N ARG A 32 -10.34 -19.38 3.24
CA ARG A 32 -10.72 -18.29 4.14
C ARG A 32 -9.50 -17.56 4.69
N ASP A 33 -8.47 -18.31 5.08
CA ASP A 33 -7.24 -17.74 5.61
C ASP A 33 -6.43 -17.12 4.48
N GLY A 34 -6.39 -17.71 3.29
CA GLY A 34 -5.80 -17.11 2.10
C GLY A 34 -6.41 -15.74 1.77
N TRP A 35 -7.74 -15.62 1.80
CA TRP A 35 -8.42 -14.33 1.57
C TRP A 35 -8.10 -13.29 2.66
N ARG A 36 -8.03 -13.70 3.93
CA ARG A 36 -7.62 -12.83 5.04
C ARG A 36 -6.18 -12.35 4.89
N ILE A 37 -5.27 -13.24 4.48
CA ILE A 37 -3.88 -12.89 4.21
C ILE A 37 -3.82 -11.90 3.04
N LEU A 38 -4.50 -12.18 1.92
CA LEU A 38 -4.49 -11.32 0.74
C LEU A 38 -5.02 -9.91 1.06
N THR A 39 -6.15 -9.82 1.76
CA THR A 39 -6.71 -8.51 2.17
C THR A 39 -5.78 -7.75 3.11
N THR A 40 -5.02 -8.47 3.96
CA THR A 40 -4.01 -7.86 4.84
C THR A 40 -2.83 -7.34 4.04
N ILE A 41 -2.34 -8.11 3.06
CA ILE A 41 -1.26 -7.68 2.14
C ILE A 41 -1.68 -6.42 1.38
N VAL A 42 -2.89 -6.37 0.81
CA VAL A 42 -3.38 -5.18 0.08
C VAL A 42 -3.47 -3.96 1.01
N LYS A 43 -3.97 -4.14 2.24
CA LYS A 43 -4.02 -3.05 3.23
C LYS A 43 -2.63 -2.53 3.59
N LEU A 44 -1.67 -3.43 3.82
CA LEU A 44 -0.29 -3.07 4.12
C LEU A 44 0.38 -2.38 2.94
N PHE A 45 0.21 -2.90 1.73
CA PHE A 45 0.77 -2.31 0.52
C PHE A 45 0.26 -0.89 0.29
N LYS A 46 -1.05 -0.65 0.47
CA LYS A 46 -1.63 0.69 0.40
C LYS A 46 -1.09 1.63 1.49
N ALA A 47 -0.86 1.11 2.69
CA ALA A 47 -0.36 1.90 3.82
C ALA A 47 1.13 2.24 3.70
N GLU A 48 1.92 1.38 3.06
CA GLU A 48 3.37 1.53 2.97
C GLU A 48 3.82 2.21 1.67
N ARG A 49 3.12 1.97 0.56
CA ARG A 49 3.40 2.55 -0.76
C ARG A 49 2.12 3.05 -1.45
N PRO A 50 1.44 4.05 -0.87
CA PRO A 50 0.17 4.57 -1.40
C PRO A 50 0.28 5.04 -2.85
N LEU A 51 1.35 5.75 -3.21
CA LEU A 51 1.57 6.22 -4.60
C LEU A 51 1.52 5.06 -5.60
N LEU A 52 2.25 3.97 -5.35
CA LEU A 52 2.34 2.83 -6.27
C LEU A 52 0.97 2.17 -6.44
N PHE A 53 0.23 1.96 -5.35
CA PHE A 53 -1.09 1.35 -5.39
C PHE A 53 -2.06 2.13 -6.29
N PHE A 54 -2.15 3.45 -6.10
CA PHE A 54 -3.05 4.28 -6.91
C PHE A 54 -2.54 4.53 -8.33
N SER A 55 -1.21 4.53 -8.54
CA SER A 55 -0.61 4.66 -9.87
C SER A 55 -0.91 3.45 -10.76
N ILE A 56 -1.03 2.24 -10.19
CA ILE A 56 -1.48 1.06 -10.93
C ILE A 56 -2.92 1.26 -11.43
N GLY A 57 -3.80 1.79 -10.58
CA GLY A 57 -5.18 2.13 -10.94
C GLY A 57 -5.24 3.18 -12.05
N PHE A 58 -4.44 4.24 -11.93
CA PHE A 58 -4.26 5.24 -13.01
C PHE A 58 -3.83 4.57 -14.31
N LEU A 59 -2.75 3.79 -14.29
CA LEU A 59 -2.21 3.15 -15.49
C LEU A 59 -3.25 2.24 -16.16
N PHE A 60 -4.00 1.46 -15.37
CA PHE A 60 -5.07 0.61 -15.88
C PHE A 60 -6.19 1.43 -16.54
N SER A 61 -6.68 2.48 -15.86
CA SER A 61 -7.74 3.34 -16.40
C SER A 61 -7.30 4.13 -17.65
N ALA A 62 -6.06 4.63 -17.66
CA ALA A 62 -5.47 5.35 -18.78
C ALA A 62 -5.25 4.42 -19.98
N ALA A 63 -4.70 3.22 -19.74
CA ALA A 63 -4.52 2.21 -20.79
C ALA A 63 -5.87 1.82 -21.41
N LEU A 64 -6.89 1.56 -20.58
CA LEU A 64 -8.22 1.23 -21.06
C LEU A 64 -8.85 2.37 -21.88
N SER A 65 -8.71 3.61 -21.40
CA SER A 65 -9.17 4.81 -22.13
C SER A 65 -8.49 4.95 -23.49
N ILE A 66 -7.17 4.76 -23.56
CA ILE A 66 -6.40 4.86 -24.81
C ILE A 66 -6.81 3.75 -25.78
N VAL A 67 -6.90 2.49 -25.32
CA VAL A 67 -7.30 1.36 -26.16
C VAL A 67 -8.69 1.58 -26.76
N LEU A 68 -9.64 2.10 -25.98
CA LEU A 68 -10.98 2.42 -26.47
C LEU A 68 -11.00 3.65 -27.39
N ALA A 69 -10.06 4.58 -27.22
CA ALA A 69 -9.95 5.78 -28.06
C ALA A 69 -9.35 5.50 -29.46
N VAL A 70 -8.50 4.47 -29.62
CA VAL A 70 -7.89 4.11 -30.93
C VAL A 70 -8.92 3.95 -32.06
N PRO A 71 -9.94 3.09 -31.95
CA PRO A 71 -10.91 2.91 -33.03
C PRO A 71 -11.76 4.16 -33.27
N LEU A 72 -12.01 4.95 -32.21
CA LEU A 72 -12.70 6.23 -32.30
C LEU A 72 -11.92 7.23 -33.15
N LEU A 73 -10.61 7.33 -32.92
CA LEU A 73 -9.72 8.20 -33.66
C LEU A 73 -9.66 7.81 -35.14
N GLN A 74 -9.60 6.51 -35.45
CA GLN A 74 -9.63 5.99 -36.82
C GLN A 74 -10.91 6.41 -37.55
N THR A 75 -12.09 6.16 -36.95
CA THR A 75 -13.36 6.58 -37.56
C THR A 75 -13.45 8.09 -37.75
N TYR A 76 -12.89 8.89 -36.84
CA TYR A 76 -12.89 10.34 -36.96
C TYR A 76 -12.00 10.82 -38.11
N LEU A 77 -10.83 10.20 -38.32
CA LEU A 77 -9.94 10.53 -39.44
C LEU A 77 -10.56 10.19 -40.80
N GLU A 78 -11.32 9.09 -40.88
CA GLU A 78 -11.96 8.65 -42.12
C GLU A 78 -13.22 9.45 -42.44
N THR A 79 -14.06 9.74 -41.44
CA THR A 79 -15.41 10.28 -41.65
C THR A 79 -15.60 11.72 -41.20
N GLY A 80 -14.67 12.27 -40.41
CA GLY A 80 -14.80 13.58 -39.76
C GLY A 80 -15.89 13.64 -38.67
N LEU A 81 -16.60 12.53 -38.43
CA LEU A 81 -17.70 12.44 -37.47
C LEU A 81 -17.33 11.50 -36.32
N VAL A 82 -17.95 11.72 -35.16
CA VAL A 82 -17.81 10.87 -33.98
C VAL A 82 -19.12 10.11 -33.78
N PRO A 83 -19.38 9.00 -34.50
CA PRO A 83 -20.66 8.28 -34.42
C PRO A 83 -20.87 7.61 -33.05
N ARG A 84 -19.78 7.33 -32.30
CA ARG A 84 -19.83 6.63 -31.01
C ARG A 84 -19.69 7.59 -29.82
N PHE A 85 -20.65 8.48 -29.64
CA PHE A 85 -20.65 9.44 -28.52
C PHE A 85 -20.52 8.81 -27.12
N PRO A 86 -21.21 7.71 -26.76
CA PRO A 86 -21.11 7.14 -25.41
C PRO A 86 -19.71 6.62 -25.08
N THR A 87 -18.99 6.04 -26.05
CA THR A 87 -17.62 5.57 -25.83
C THR A 87 -16.63 6.71 -25.75
N ALA A 88 -16.82 7.80 -26.49
CA ALA A 88 -15.98 9.00 -26.34
C ALA A 88 -16.09 9.58 -24.91
N ILE A 89 -17.31 9.68 -24.38
CA ILE A 89 -17.54 10.13 -23.00
C ILE A 89 -16.91 9.16 -22.00
N LEU A 90 -17.05 7.84 -22.21
CA LEU A 90 -16.43 6.82 -21.37
C LEU A 90 -14.89 6.96 -21.34
N CYS A 91 -14.25 7.18 -22.49
CA CYS A 91 -12.80 7.38 -22.56
C CYS A 91 -12.36 8.60 -21.73
N VAL A 92 -13.06 9.72 -21.87
CA VAL A 92 -12.78 10.94 -21.07
C VAL A 92 -13.00 10.69 -19.59
N ALA A 93 -14.12 10.05 -19.22
CA ALA A 93 -14.43 9.73 -17.82
C ALA A 93 -13.38 8.79 -17.21
N LEU A 94 -12.92 7.77 -17.93
CA LEU A 94 -11.86 6.86 -17.49
C LEU A 94 -10.53 7.59 -17.32
N MET A 95 -10.19 8.52 -18.22
CA MET A 95 -8.97 9.30 -18.11
C MET A 95 -9.02 10.24 -16.90
N LEU A 96 -10.14 10.95 -16.71
CA LEU A 96 -10.36 11.82 -15.54
C LEU A 96 -10.32 11.03 -14.22
N LEU A 97 -10.98 9.86 -14.19
CA LEU A 97 -10.92 8.95 -13.04
C LEU A 97 -9.49 8.52 -12.75
N GLY A 98 -8.71 8.21 -13.79
CA GLY A 98 -7.30 7.88 -13.65
C GLY A 98 -6.49 9.01 -13.02
N PHE A 99 -6.62 10.24 -13.54
CA PHE A 99 -5.93 11.40 -12.95
C PHE A 99 -6.36 11.65 -11.50
N LEU A 100 -7.64 11.44 -11.17
CA LEU A 100 -8.12 11.52 -9.80
C LEU A 100 -7.45 10.48 -8.89
N LEU A 101 -7.33 9.23 -9.35
CA LEU A 101 -6.61 8.18 -8.63
C LEU A 101 -5.15 8.58 -8.41
N LEU A 102 -4.46 9.09 -9.44
CA LEU A 102 -3.08 9.54 -9.34
C LEU A 102 -2.93 10.68 -8.32
N ALA A 103 -3.81 11.67 -8.35
CA ALA A 103 -3.83 12.79 -7.40
C ALA A 103 -4.07 12.30 -5.97
N CYS A 104 -5.04 11.42 -5.75
CA CYS A 104 -5.25 10.79 -4.45
C CYS A 104 -4.01 10.01 -3.97
N GLY A 105 -3.33 9.30 -4.87
CA GLY A 105 -2.09 8.60 -4.59
C GLY A 105 -0.97 9.52 -4.11
N LEU A 106 -0.76 10.64 -4.81
CA LEU A 106 0.22 11.67 -4.44
C LEU A 106 -0.09 12.31 -3.08
N ILE A 107 -1.36 12.69 -2.86
CA ILE A 107 -1.79 13.27 -1.59
C ILE A 107 -1.54 12.29 -0.44
N LEU A 108 -1.94 11.03 -0.62
CA LEU A 108 -1.81 10.01 0.43
C LEU A 108 -0.34 9.65 0.71
N ASP A 109 0.53 9.68 -0.30
CA ASP A 109 1.98 9.48 -0.12
C ASP A 109 2.60 10.57 0.74
N THR A 110 2.29 11.84 0.45
CA THR A 110 2.75 12.98 1.24
C THR A 110 2.23 12.91 2.68
N VAL A 111 0.93 12.64 2.87
CA VAL A 111 0.34 12.54 4.21
C VAL A 111 0.93 11.37 5.00
N THR A 112 1.14 10.22 4.36
CA THR A 112 1.70 9.04 5.02
C THR A 112 3.15 9.29 5.46
N ARG A 113 3.97 9.89 4.59
CA ARG A 113 5.33 10.29 4.93
C ARG A 113 5.35 11.25 6.11
N GLY A 114 4.54 12.31 6.08
CA GLY A 114 4.43 13.27 7.18
C GLY A 114 4.05 12.59 8.50
N ARG A 115 3.09 11.66 8.49
CA ARG A 115 2.69 10.90 9.70
C ARG A 115 3.81 10.01 10.23
N VAL A 116 4.58 9.35 9.35
CA VAL A 116 5.70 8.50 9.77
C VAL A 116 6.80 9.35 10.38
N GLU A 117 7.13 10.48 9.77
CA GLU A 117 8.15 11.41 10.26
C GLU A 117 7.78 12.00 11.63
N SER A 118 6.53 12.45 11.83
CA SER A 118 6.08 12.93 13.14
C SER A 118 6.20 11.88 14.24
N LYS A 119 5.87 10.61 13.94
CA LYS A 119 6.03 9.52 14.91
C LYS A 119 7.51 9.23 15.20
N HIS A 120 8.38 9.33 14.19
CA HIS A 120 9.81 9.12 14.34
C HIS A 120 10.46 10.21 15.21
N LEU A 121 10.08 11.47 15.03
CA LEU A 121 10.52 12.57 15.89
C LEU A 121 10.08 12.37 17.34
N ALA A 122 8.83 11.96 17.56
CA ALA A 122 8.34 11.65 18.90
C ALA A 122 9.12 10.49 19.56
N TYR A 123 9.48 9.45 18.79
CA TYR A 123 10.31 8.36 19.29
C TYR A 123 11.72 8.82 19.68
N LEU A 124 12.35 9.67 18.87
CA LEU A 124 13.70 10.19 19.16
C LEU A 124 13.74 11.18 20.33
N ALA A 125 12.60 11.76 20.71
CA ALA A 125 12.50 12.64 21.86
C ALA A 125 12.60 11.87 23.20
N GLU A 126 12.28 10.58 23.20
CA GLU A 126 12.39 9.75 24.40
C GLU A 126 13.85 9.34 24.66
N PRO A 127 14.29 9.29 25.93
CA PRO A 127 15.64 8.87 26.29
C PRO A 127 15.90 7.43 25.86
N SER A 128 17.10 7.18 25.32
CA SER A 128 17.46 5.84 24.85
C SER A 128 17.51 4.83 25.99
N VAL A 129 17.30 3.55 25.66
CA VAL A 129 17.38 2.45 26.63
C VAL A 129 18.72 2.42 27.36
N ALA A 130 19.82 2.75 26.67
CA ALA A 130 21.15 2.87 27.26
C ALA A 130 21.25 4.01 28.28
N ALA A 131 20.63 5.16 27.99
CA ALA A 131 20.60 6.31 28.89
C ALA A 131 19.73 6.06 30.15
N LEU A 132 18.68 5.26 30.03
CA LEU A 132 17.87 4.83 31.18
C LEU A 132 18.64 3.82 32.05
N ALA A 133 19.34 2.87 31.43
CA ALA A 133 20.13 1.87 32.14
C ALA A 133 21.26 2.49 32.99
N SER A 134 21.94 3.52 32.46
CA SER A 134 22.98 4.23 33.21
C SER A 134 22.43 5.02 34.41
N ARG A 135 21.25 5.65 34.28
CA ARG A 135 20.58 6.35 35.39
C ARG A 135 20.21 5.39 36.52
N HIS A 136 19.62 4.24 36.21
CA HIS A 136 19.28 3.25 37.23
C HIS A 136 20.52 2.64 37.91
N ALA A 137 21.65 2.55 37.22
CA ALA A 137 22.91 2.12 37.81
C ALA A 137 23.48 3.17 38.79
N GLN A 138 23.33 4.46 38.48
CA GLN A 138 23.74 5.55 39.38
C GLN A 138 22.87 5.69 40.62
N GLU A 139 21.55 5.46 40.53
CA GLU A 139 20.64 5.54 41.69
C GLU A 139 20.77 4.38 42.68
N ARG A 140 21.41 3.27 42.26
CA ARG A 140 21.62 2.07 43.09
C ARG A 140 22.99 2.02 43.78
N ALA A 141 23.88 2.97 43.47
CA ALA A 141 25.21 3.10 44.06
C ALA A 141 25.21 4.16 45.16
#